data_AF-A0A966IP91-F1
#
_entry.id   AF-A0A966IP91-F1
#
_cell.length_a   1.000
_cell.length_b   1.000
_cell.length_c   1.000
_cell.angle_alpha   90.00
_cell.angle_beta   90.00
_cell.angle_gamma   90.00
#
_symmetry.space_group_name_H-M   'P 1'
#
loop_
_entity.id
_entity.type
_entity.pdbx_description
1 polymer ?
#
loop_
_entity_poly.entity_id
_entity_poly.type
_entity_poly.pdbx_seq_one_letter_code
_entity_poly.pdbx_strand_id
1 'polypeptide(L)' 'MNDRKNTLSAISLFSGAGGMDLGFERAGFDVHWSNDLDGTACETYQTNF' A
#
# COMPACT_ATOMS: atom_id res chain seq x y z
N MET A 1 -16.90 -22.44 -7.68
CA MET A 1 -16.74 -21.15 -8.37
C MET A 1 -15.52 -20.48 -7.74
N ASN A 2 -14.37 -20.49 -8.39
CA ASN A 2 -13.21 -19.73 -7.90
C ASN A 2 -13.32 -18.32 -8.49
N ASP A 3 -13.99 -17.43 -7.75
CA ASP A 3 -14.02 -16.00 -8.05
C ASP A 3 -12.66 -15.40 -7.70
N ARG A 4 -11.64 -15.70 -8.52
CA ARG A 4 -10.39 -14.97 -8.50
C ARG A 4 -10.69 -13.58 -9.06
N LYS A 5 -11.15 -12.66 -8.21
CA LYS A 5 -11.09 -11.22 -8.51
C LYS A 5 -9.65 -10.94 -8.91
N ASN A 6 -9.45 -10.55 -10.17
CA ASN A 6 -8.13 -10.22 -10.69
C ASN A 6 -7.76 -8.83 -10.16
N THR A 7 -7.40 -8.75 -8.88
CA THR A 7 -6.91 -7.53 -8.24
C THR A 7 -5.53 -7.21 -8.80
N LEU A 8 -5.33 -5.97 -9.21
CA LEU A 8 -4.03 -5.50 -9.69
C LEU A 8 -3.09 -5.38 -8.50
N SER A 9 -1.95 -6.07 -8.55
CA SER A 9 -0.95 -6.03 -7.49
C SER A 9 0.02 -4.86 -7.68
N ALA A 10 0.45 -4.26 -6.57
CA ALA A 10 1.40 -3.16 -6.57
C ALA A 10 2.46 -3.32 -5.46
N ILE A 11 3.59 -2.64 -5.65
CA ILE A 11 4.56 -2.33 -4.61
C ILE A 11 4.68 -0.81 -4.55
N SER A 12 4.78 -0.25 -3.34
CA SER A 12 4.87 1.19 -3.13
C SER A 12 6.30 1.58 -2.76
N LEU A 13 6.95 2.32 -3.65
CA LEU A 13 8.30 2.83 -3.41
C LEU A 13 8.21 4.30 -3.05
N PHE A 14 9.01 4.73 -2.06
CA PHE A 14 8.93 6.09 -1.51
C PHE A 14 7.53 6.39 -0.97
N SER A 15 6.99 5.44 -0.20
CA SER A 15 5.59 5.39 0.24
C SER A 15 5.19 6.55 1.16
N GLY A 16 6.18 7.21 1.77
CA GLY A 16 5.95 8.19 2.82
C GLY A 16 5.03 7.61 3.90
N ALA A 17 4.04 8.40 4.32
CA ALA A 17 3.03 7.99 5.29
C ALA A 17 1.89 7.11 4.71
N GLY A 18 1.97 6.68 3.44
CA GLY A 18 1.01 5.73 2.84
C GLY A 18 -0.21 6.36 2.16
N GLY A 19 -0.20 7.66 1.87
CA GLY A 19 -1.34 8.34 1.25
C GLY A 19 -1.68 7.83 -0.16
N MET A 20 -0.67 7.45 -0.95
CA MET A 20 -0.87 6.86 -2.27
C MET A 20 -1.46 5.45 -2.16
N ASP A 21 -0.88 4.63 -1.28
CA ASP A 21 -1.26 3.25 -1.02
C ASP A 21 -2.75 3.15 -0.63
N LEU A 22 -3.21 4.01 0.28
CA LEU A 22 -4.64 4.12 0.63
C LEU A 22 -5.53 4.40 -0.59
N GLY A 23 -5.07 5.25 -1.51
CA GLY A 23 -5.80 5.54 -2.75
C GLY A 23 -5.89 4.31 -3.65
N PHE A 24 -4.80 3.58 -3.80
CA PHE A 24 -4.73 2.35 -4.62
C PHE A 24 -5.54 1.20 -4.01
N GLU A 25 -5.46 0.97 -2.70
CA GLU A 25 -6.29 -0.01 -2.00
C GLU A 25 -7.78 0.29 -2.19
N ARG A 26 -8.18 1.56 -2.05
CA ARG A 26 -9.57 2.01 -2.32
C ARG A 26 -9.99 1.84 -3.77
N ALA A 27 -9.05 1.91 -4.70
CA ALA A 27 -9.27 1.64 -6.12
C ALA A 27 -9.30 0.13 -6.46
N GLY A 28 -9.09 -0.75 -5.47
CA GLY A 28 -9.13 -2.21 -5.63
C GLY A 28 -7.79 -2.82 -6.03
N PHE A 29 -6.68 -2.13 -5.79
CA PHE A 29 -5.35 -2.71 -5.89
C PHE A 29 -4.98 -3.43 -4.60
N ASP A 30 -4.05 -4.37 -4.73
CA ASP A 30 -3.47 -5.12 -3.62
C ASP A 30 -1.99 -4.70 -3.48
N VAL A 31 -1.69 -3.86 -2.47
CA VAL A 31 -0.33 -3.36 -2.22
C VAL A 31 0.39 -4.37 -1.34
N HIS A 32 1.34 -5.12 -1.91
CA HIS A 32 2.02 -6.22 -1.22
C HIS A 32 3.15 -5.76 -0.30
N TRP A 33 3.74 -4.61 -0.63
CA TRP A 33 4.92 -4.13 0.06
C TRP A 33 5.12 -2.64 -0.18
N SER A 34 5.60 -1.95 0.85
CA SER A 34 5.85 -0.51 0.83
C SER A 34 7.19 -0.19 1.49
N ASN A 35 7.91 0.81 0.97
CA ASN A 35 9.18 1.25 1.55
C ASN A 35 9.35 2.76 1.56
N ASP A 36 9.96 3.23 2.65
CA ASP A 36 10.48 4.58 2.77
C ASP A 36 11.77 4.58 3.60
N LEU A 37 12.56 5.65 3.48
CA LEU A 37 13.78 5.86 4.27
C LEU A 37 13.52 6.74 5.49
N ASP A 38 12.46 7.56 5.49
CA ASP A 38 12.12 8.40 6.62
C ASP A 38 11.44 7.57 7.73
N GLY A 39 12.08 7.51 8.89
CA GLY A 39 11.59 6.71 10.02
C GLY A 39 10.22 7.16 10.55
N THR A 40 9.95 8.47 10.53
CA THR A 40 8.67 9.03 11.01
C THR A 40 7.54 8.66 10.05
N ALA A 41 7.82 8.70 8.75
CA ALA A 41 6.91 8.26 7.70
C ALA A 41 6.61 6.75 7.84
N CYS A 42 7.64 5.93 8.06
CA CYS A 42 7.49 4.49 8.33
C CYS A 42 6.65 4.20 9.58
N GLU A 43 6.88 4.89 10.70
CA GLU A 43 6.07 4.74 11.92
C GLU A 43 4.60 5.12 11.66
N THR A 44 4.38 6.21 10.92
CA THR A 44 3.04 6.63 10.53
C THR A 44 2.37 5.60 9.64
N TYR A 45 3.10 5.06 8.66
CA TYR A 45 2.62 3.99 7.77
C TYR A 45 2.21 2.76 8.58
N GLN A 46 3.11 2.22 9.41
CA GLN A 46 2.86 1.03 10.25
C GLN A 46 1.71 1.19 11.25
N THR A 47 1.40 2.42 11.65
CA THR A 47 0.27 2.70 12.55
C THR A 47 -1.08 2.60 11.83
N ASN A 48 -1.12 2.81 10.51
CA ASN A 48 -2.35 2.96 9.74
C ASN A 48 -2.61 1.83 8.72
N PHE A 49 -1.59 1.05 8.34
CA PHE A 49 -1.64 -0.03 7.36
C PHE A 49 -0.95 -1.28 7.92
#